data_AF-A0A518JW06-F1
#
_entry.id   AF-A0A518JW06-F1
#
_cell.length_a   1.000
_cell.length_b   1.000
_cell.length_c   1.000
_cell.angle_alpha   90.00
_cell.angle_beta   90.00
_cell.angle_gamma   90.00
#
_symmetry.space_group_name_H-M   'P 1'
#
loop_
_entity.id
_entity.type
_entity.pdbx_description
1 polymer ?
#
loop_
_entity_poly.entity_id
_entity_poly.type
_entity_poly.pdbx_seq_one_letter_code
_entity_poly.pdbx_strand_id
1 'polypeptide(L)'
;MNTREIFHSLSLHRWLLVLCCLPAAVATAQPAVNPAATPAEASDDAIGNETQPTAKPPVVLTAADRQRIDELIADLSSSKFATREEAGAALIEIGEPVIPMLAAAADTPDPEVQLRIRILMSRLSNNDFESAVTAFLSGGSDEMDGWDYARRLIGDSKASRELFVDAARSHRELMVELEKGPGPRMVAANKAADLVVRRMMLEFLPPERGDAVALLLTCGDRSAPIPPGVERVLVRIMNSQVTSQTLKDAMLAPVYQKLVGFWMRRASVSYQPQAMYFALQHRIPEAVDLAREVIADFIATGTDLSGEETVDPKYSESLEQALLVVAKYGDPSDLPRLQPLTIDARRMPIGADQPDDTRDPIAVHVRDIAVAVSIKLLGGDLREAGYLNPREHATVVFFTASLGFPGDGDELRAKPAKYLADRLAKP
;
A
#
# COMPACT_ATOMS: atom_id res chain seq x y z
N MET A 1 -13.83 50.30 -6.69
CA MET A 1 -12.65 49.42 -6.49
C MET A 1 -13.11 48.26 -5.63
N ASN A 2 -13.13 47.05 -6.19
CA ASN A 2 -13.90 45.90 -5.68
C ASN A 2 -12.94 44.76 -5.31
N THR A 3 -13.09 44.22 -4.11
CA THR A 3 -12.14 43.34 -3.38
C THR A 3 -12.20 41.85 -3.78
N ARG A 4 -12.43 41.54 -5.07
CA ARG A 4 -12.66 40.16 -5.55
C ARG A 4 -11.51 39.51 -6.33
N GLU A 5 -10.38 40.17 -6.54
CA GLU A 5 -9.30 39.66 -7.42
C GLU A 5 -8.04 39.12 -6.72
N ILE A 6 -7.98 39.04 -5.39
CA ILE A 6 -6.72 38.71 -4.69
C ILE A 6 -6.55 37.18 -4.41
N PHE A 7 -7.55 36.34 -4.64
CA PHE A 7 -7.49 34.92 -4.24
C PHE A 7 -7.18 33.88 -5.35
N HIS A 8 -6.89 34.29 -6.59
CA HIS A 8 -6.61 33.34 -7.68
C HIS A 8 -5.12 33.09 -7.99
N SER A 9 -4.17 33.68 -7.25
CA SER A 9 -2.75 33.74 -7.67
C SER A 9 -1.74 32.94 -6.82
N LEU A 10 -2.14 31.88 -6.10
CA LEU A 10 -1.21 31.15 -5.20
C LEU A 10 -1.16 29.61 -5.36
N SER A 11 -1.73 29.01 -6.41
CA SER A 11 -1.65 27.55 -6.63
C SER A 11 -0.59 27.09 -7.64
N LEU A 12 0.25 27.98 -8.19
CA LEU A 12 1.02 27.69 -9.40
C LEU A 12 2.55 27.57 -9.25
N HIS A 13 3.12 27.45 -8.05
CA HIS A 13 4.58 27.38 -7.88
C HIS A 13 5.02 26.22 -6.96
N ARG A 14 4.80 24.97 -7.38
CA ARG A 14 5.38 23.82 -6.66
C ARG A 14 5.67 22.57 -7.49
N TRP A 15 6.15 22.72 -8.74
CA TRP A 15 6.75 21.60 -9.48
C TRP A 15 7.86 22.11 -10.41
N LEU A 16 9.04 22.36 -9.85
CA LEU A 16 10.30 22.50 -10.60
C LEU A 16 11.44 22.52 -9.59
N LEU A 17 12.12 21.39 -9.41
CA LEU A 17 13.54 21.23 -9.00
C LEU A 17 13.79 19.81 -8.49
N VAL A 18 13.96 18.84 -9.39
CA VAL A 18 14.92 17.71 -9.20
C VAL A 18 15.37 17.24 -10.58
N LEU A 19 16.46 17.84 -11.08
CA LEU A 19 17.27 17.29 -12.16
C LEU A 19 18.71 17.75 -11.94
N CYS A 20 19.66 16.85 -12.26
CA CYS A 20 21.11 16.96 -12.15
C CYS A 20 21.73 16.50 -10.81
N CYS A 21 22.05 15.21 -10.72
CA CYS A 21 23.35 14.69 -10.25
C CYS A 21 23.42 13.17 -10.49
N LEU A 22 23.88 12.76 -11.68
CA LEU A 22 24.34 11.39 -11.97
C LEU A 22 25.87 11.35 -11.81
N PRO A 23 26.46 10.46 -11.00
CA PRO A 23 27.86 10.11 -11.15
C PRO A 23 28.03 9.03 -12.22
N ALA A 24 29.04 9.22 -13.07
CA ALA A 24 29.49 8.25 -14.05
C ALA A 24 29.97 6.96 -13.36
N ALA A 25 29.34 5.83 -13.66
CA ALA A 25 29.80 4.52 -13.25
C ALA A 25 30.74 3.94 -14.34
N VAL A 26 31.97 3.66 -13.91
CA VAL A 26 33.01 2.98 -14.66
C VAL A 26 32.58 1.54 -14.94
N ALA A 27 32.54 1.18 -16.22
CA ALA A 27 32.32 -0.19 -16.67
C ALA A 27 33.57 -1.04 -16.38
N THR A 28 33.42 -2.10 -15.59
CA THR A 28 34.35 -3.23 -15.57
C THR A 28 33.63 -4.45 -16.11
N ALA A 29 34.17 -5.00 -17.18
CA ALA A 29 33.70 -6.18 -17.86
C ALA A 29 34.13 -7.44 -17.08
N GLN A 30 33.20 -8.37 -16.89
CA GLN A 30 33.48 -9.74 -16.44
C GLN A 30 32.97 -10.71 -17.51
N PRO A 31 33.75 -11.75 -17.86
CA PRO A 31 33.45 -12.59 -19.01
C PRO A 31 32.45 -13.71 -18.68
N ALA A 32 31.74 -14.10 -19.73
CA ALA A 32 30.75 -15.16 -19.78
C ALA A 32 31.34 -16.55 -19.51
N VAL A 33 30.58 -17.37 -18.78
CA VAL A 33 30.75 -18.83 -18.74
C VAL A 33 29.45 -19.46 -19.24
N ASN A 34 29.58 -20.29 -20.27
CA ASN A 34 28.50 -21.00 -20.95
C ASN A 34 28.04 -22.25 -20.15
N PRO A 35 26.81 -22.75 -20.43
CA PRO A 35 26.16 -23.82 -19.68
C PRO A 35 26.34 -25.19 -20.35
N ALA A 36 26.46 -26.25 -19.55
CA ALA A 36 26.09 -27.63 -19.94
C ALA A 36 26.14 -28.58 -18.73
N ALA A 37 24.98 -29.10 -18.31
CA ALA A 37 24.86 -30.46 -17.79
C ALA A 37 23.39 -30.89 -17.74
N THR A 38 23.11 -31.98 -18.46
CA THR A 38 21.86 -32.73 -18.64
C THR A 38 21.51 -33.53 -17.36
N PRO A 39 20.30 -34.11 -17.23
CA PRO A 39 19.66 -34.47 -15.97
C PRO A 39 20.06 -35.87 -15.47
N ALA A 40 19.97 -36.07 -14.16
CA ALA A 40 20.08 -37.38 -13.52
C ALA A 40 18.83 -37.66 -12.67
N GLU A 41 18.46 -38.93 -12.68
CA GLU A 41 17.23 -39.53 -12.23
C GLU A 41 17.06 -39.59 -10.71
N ALA A 42 15.77 -39.72 -10.36
CA ALA A 42 15.16 -40.29 -9.16
C ALA A 42 16.05 -41.11 -8.21
N SER A 43 15.89 -40.83 -6.91
CA SER A 43 15.91 -41.85 -5.88
C SER A 43 14.89 -41.54 -4.79
N ASP A 44 14.03 -42.52 -4.57
CA ASP A 44 13.04 -42.70 -3.52
C ASP A 44 13.71 -42.89 -2.13
N ASP A 45 12.88 -42.76 -1.10
CA ASP A 45 13.10 -43.16 0.30
C ASP A 45 14.06 -42.34 1.19
N ALA A 46 13.47 -41.50 2.05
CA ALA A 46 13.66 -41.59 3.51
C ALA A 46 12.67 -40.67 4.24
N ILE A 47 11.63 -41.28 4.81
CA ILE A 47 10.73 -40.66 5.79
C ILE A 47 11.55 -40.33 7.05
N GLY A 48 12.01 -39.08 7.14
CA GLY A 48 12.56 -38.47 8.34
C GLY A 48 11.42 -37.93 9.19
N ASN A 49 11.18 -38.59 10.32
CA ASN A 49 10.21 -38.23 11.34
C ASN A 49 10.47 -36.79 11.85
N GLU A 50 9.73 -35.81 11.32
CA GLU A 50 9.79 -34.42 11.76
C GLU A 50 9.31 -34.35 13.21
N THR A 51 10.26 -34.02 14.08
CA THR A 51 10.01 -33.82 15.50
C THR A 51 9.24 -32.50 15.61
N GLN A 52 7.92 -32.61 15.75
CA GLN A 52 7.05 -31.51 16.14
C GLN A 52 7.67 -30.78 17.34
N PRO A 53 7.92 -29.45 17.27
CA PRO A 53 8.35 -28.70 18.44
C PRO A 53 7.14 -28.63 19.38
N THR A 54 7.15 -29.51 20.39
CA THR A 54 6.16 -29.50 21.47
C THR A 54 6.20 -28.13 22.13
N ALA A 55 5.08 -27.40 22.03
CA ALA A 55 4.83 -26.18 22.77
C ALA A 55 5.24 -26.38 24.23
N LYS A 56 6.10 -25.49 24.75
CA LYS A 56 6.61 -25.54 26.11
C LYS A 56 5.40 -25.50 27.05
N PRO A 57 5.19 -26.53 27.92
CA PRO A 57 4.02 -26.54 28.81
C PRO A 57 4.03 -25.30 29.71
N PRO A 58 2.86 -24.75 30.06
CA PRO A 58 2.75 -23.53 30.86
C PRO A 58 3.51 -23.73 32.17
N VAL A 59 4.44 -22.82 32.46
CA VAL A 59 5.24 -22.85 33.69
C VAL A 59 4.31 -22.56 34.85
N VAL A 60 3.88 -23.60 35.56
CA VAL A 60 3.06 -23.45 36.77
C VAL A 60 3.97 -22.99 37.90
N LEU A 61 3.85 -21.73 38.31
CA LEU A 61 4.59 -21.19 39.46
C LEU A 61 4.26 -21.99 40.73
N THR A 62 5.29 -22.49 41.40
CA THR A 62 5.15 -23.12 42.71
C THR A 62 4.93 -22.06 43.79
N ALA A 63 4.52 -22.49 44.99
CA ALA A 63 4.41 -21.56 46.12
C ALA A 63 5.76 -20.92 46.49
N ALA A 64 6.86 -21.67 46.35
CA ALA A 64 8.21 -21.17 46.57
C ALA A 64 8.61 -20.12 45.52
N ASP A 65 8.25 -20.33 44.25
CA ASP A 65 8.53 -19.35 43.19
C ASP A 65 7.77 -18.05 43.42
N ARG A 66 6.49 -18.12 43.82
CA ARG A 66 5.69 -16.94 44.17
C ARG A 66 6.32 -16.16 45.33
N GLN A 67 6.70 -16.84 46.40
CA GLN A 67 7.37 -16.19 47.53
C GLN A 67 8.67 -15.50 47.10
N ARG A 68 9.48 -16.17 46.27
CA ARG A 68 10.71 -15.59 45.73
C ARG A 68 10.42 -14.35 44.88
N ILE A 69 9.39 -14.37 44.05
CA ILE A 69 8.99 -13.21 43.23
C ILE A 69 8.54 -12.06 44.13
N ASP A 70 7.76 -12.31 45.19
CA ASP A 70 7.33 -11.29 46.15
C ASP A 70 8.52 -10.62 46.86
N GLU A 71 9.52 -11.41 47.28
CA GLU A 71 10.76 -10.91 47.87
C GLU A 71 11.54 -10.02 46.89
N LEU A 72 11.67 -10.44 45.63
CA LEU A 72 12.31 -9.65 44.58
C LEU A 72 11.54 -8.35 44.29
N ILE A 73 10.21 -8.37 44.31
CA ILE A 73 9.38 -7.16 44.14
C ILE A 73 9.59 -6.22 45.33
N ALA A 74 9.65 -6.73 46.56
CA ALA A 74 9.93 -5.91 47.74
C ALA A 74 11.32 -5.25 47.64
N ASP A 75 12.32 -5.98 47.14
CA ASP A 75 13.69 -5.50 46.96
C ASP A 75 13.82 -4.39 45.90
N LEU A 76 12.84 -4.20 45.02
CA LEU A 76 12.77 -3.02 44.13
C LEU A 76 12.64 -1.69 44.89
N SER A 77 12.22 -1.73 46.14
CA SER A 77 12.14 -0.55 47.03
C SER A 77 13.37 -0.40 47.95
N SER A 78 14.36 -1.28 47.82
CA SER A 78 15.56 -1.27 48.68
C SER A 78 16.31 0.06 48.57
N SER A 79 16.82 0.56 49.70
CA SER A 79 17.65 1.77 49.73
C SER A 79 18.99 1.59 49.00
N LYS A 80 19.45 0.36 48.81
CA LYS A 80 20.69 0.03 48.11
C LYS A 80 20.45 -0.17 46.62
N PHE A 81 21.12 0.64 45.79
CA PHE A 81 21.01 0.55 44.33
C PHE A 81 21.34 -0.85 43.79
N ALA A 82 22.41 -1.48 44.29
CA ALA A 82 22.81 -2.82 43.86
C ALA A 82 21.69 -3.86 44.05
N THR A 83 21.03 -3.86 45.21
CA THR A 83 19.89 -4.76 45.49
C THR A 83 18.72 -4.53 44.53
N ARG A 84 18.43 -3.27 44.18
CA ARG A 84 17.37 -2.96 43.21
C ARG A 84 17.67 -3.50 41.81
N GLU A 85 18.91 -3.35 41.35
CA GLU A 85 19.33 -3.82 40.03
C GLU A 85 19.39 -5.36 39.97
N GLU A 86 19.89 -6.01 41.02
CA GLU A 86 19.89 -7.48 41.14
C GLU A 86 18.47 -8.03 41.13
N ALA A 87 17.54 -7.42 41.88
CA ALA A 87 16.14 -7.81 41.88
C ALA A 87 15.50 -7.64 40.51
N GLY A 88 15.72 -6.50 39.85
CA GLY A 88 15.23 -6.26 38.49
C GLY A 88 15.75 -7.26 37.47
N ALA A 89 17.04 -7.60 37.53
CA ALA A 89 17.65 -8.61 36.67
C ALA A 89 17.07 -10.01 36.90
N ALA A 90 16.90 -10.40 38.16
CA ALA A 90 16.29 -11.69 38.52
C ALA A 90 14.83 -11.80 38.05
N LEU A 91 14.04 -10.73 38.19
CA LEU A 91 12.67 -10.69 37.67
C LEU A 91 12.61 -10.83 36.15
N ILE A 92 13.56 -10.22 35.42
CA ILE A 92 13.70 -10.39 33.96
C ILE A 92 14.07 -11.84 33.59
N GLU A 93 14.97 -12.46 34.36
CA GLU A 93 15.43 -13.84 34.13
C GLU A 93 14.29 -14.86 34.31
N ILE A 94 13.39 -14.62 35.27
CA ILE A 94 12.20 -15.48 35.47
C ILE A 94 11.23 -15.37 34.28
N GLY A 95 11.06 -14.18 33.70
CA GLY A 95 10.30 -13.98 32.46
C GLY A 95 8.80 -13.69 32.65
N GLU A 96 7.99 -14.10 31.67
CA GLU A 96 6.54 -13.82 31.57
C GLU A 96 5.72 -14.13 32.85
N PRO A 97 5.96 -15.23 33.60
CA PRO A 97 5.14 -15.56 34.77
C PRO A 97 5.12 -14.49 35.88
N VAL A 98 6.08 -13.56 35.86
CA VAL A 98 6.20 -12.45 36.83
C VAL A 98 5.20 -11.32 36.54
N ILE A 99 4.72 -11.18 35.30
CA ILE A 99 3.92 -10.03 34.85
C ILE A 99 2.66 -9.81 35.72
N PRO A 100 1.83 -10.81 36.06
CA PRO A 100 0.65 -10.60 36.89
C PRO A 100 0.98 -10.08 38.30
N MET A 101 2.10 -10.53 38.87
CA MET A 101 2.54 -10.13 40.22
C MET A 101 3.08 -8.69 40.21
N LEU A 102 3.82 -8.31 39.17
CA LEU A 102 4.24 -6.93 38.95
C LEU A 102 3.05 -5.99 38.73
N ALA A 103 2.04 -6.43 37.96
CA ALA A 103 0.83 -5.64 37.74
C ALA A 103 0.08 -5.38 39.06
N ALA A 104 -0.03 -6.39 39.94
CA ALA A 104 -0.63 -6.23 41.26
C ALA A 104 0.20 -5.28 42.18
N ALA A 105 1.53 -5.29 42.04
CA ALA A 105 2.42 -4.42 42.80
C ALA A 105 2.53 -2.97 42.25
N ALA A 106 1.99 -2.70 41.06
CA ALA A 106 2.10 -1.40 40.40
C ALA A 106 1.34 -0.25 41.12
N ASP A 107 0.40 -0.60 42.01
CA ASP A 107 -0.40 0.34 42.82
C ASP A 107 0.33 0.82 44.10
N THR A 108 1.65 0.64 44.16
CA THR A 108 2.50 1.16 45.25
C THR A 108 2.45 2.71 45.34
N PRO A 109 2.49 3.29 46.55
CA PRO A 109 2.58 4.75 46.72
C PRO A 109 3.95 5.33 46.36
N ASP A 110 4.99 4.50 46.21
CA ASP A 110 6.34 4.95 45.86
C ASP A 110 6.51 5.17 44.33
N PRO A 111 6.73 6.41 43.87
CA PRO A 111 6.89 6.71 42.45
C PRO A 111 8.11 6.05 41.80
N GLU A 112 9.22 5.84 42.53
CA GLU A 112 10.42 5.18 41.97
C GLU A 112 10.10 3.71 41.69
N VAL A 113 9.47 3.02 42.63
CA VAL A 113 9.08 1.62 42.47
C VAL A 113 8.05 1.47 41.36
N GLN A 114 7.06 2.35 41.29
CA GLN A 114 6.07 2.34 40.21
C GLN A 114 6.72 2.51 38.82
N LEU A 115 7.69 3.43 38.69
CA LEU A 115 8.44 3.60 37.44
C LEU A 115 9.25 2.35 37.08
N ARG A 116 9.93 1.73 38.05
CA ARG A 116 10.72 0.51 37.85
C ARG A 116 9.86 -0.66 37.43
N ILE A 117 8.72 -0.88 38.10
CA ILE A 117 7.74 -1.91 37.73
C ILE A 117 7.29 -1.71 36.29
N ARG A 118 6.96 -0.48 35.90
CA ARG A 118 6.56 -0.15 34.52
C ARG A 118 7.65 -0.48 33.50
N ILE A 119 8.91 -0.15 33.80
CA ILE A 119 10.06 -0.48 32.93
C ILE A 119 10.24 -2.00 32.83
N LEU A 120 10.15 -2.73 33.95
CA LEU A 120 10.30 -4.19 33.97
C LEU A 120 9.19 -4.87 33.19
N MET A 121 7.93 -4.49 33.41
CA MET A 121 6.79 -5.02 32.65
C MET A 121 6.97 -4.79 31.14
N SER A 122 7.39 -3.59 30.74
CA SER A 122 7.67 -3.31 29.32
C SER A 122 8.79 -4.19 28.75
N ARG A 123 9.87 -4.43 29.49
CA ARG A 123 10.97 -5.32 29.06
C ARG A 123 10.50 -6.77 28.95
N LEU A 124 9.78 -7.27 29.94
CA LEU A 124 9.24 -8.63 29.97
C LEU A 124 8.29 -8.88 28.81
N SER A 125 7.34 -7.98 28.57
CA SER A 125 6.42 -8.05 27.43
C SER A 125 7.09 -7.93 26.06
N ASN A 126 8.29 -7.34 25.98
CA ASN A 126 9.07 -7.30 24.74
C ASN A 126 9.87 -8.58 24.52
N ASN A 127 10.49 -9.13 25.57
CA ASN A 127 11.23 -10.39 25.48
C ASN A 127 10.31 -11.57 25.11
N ASP A 128 9.13 -11.61 25.71
CA ASP A 128 8.11 -12.61 25.40
C ASP A 128 7.65 -12.50 23.94
N PHE A 129 7.32 -11.28 23.51
CA PHE A 129 6.93 -11.02 22.13
C PHE A 129 8.02 -11.42 21.12
N GLU A 130 9.29 -11.09 21.35
CA GLU A 130 10.38 -11.48 20.42
C GLU A 130 10.60 -13.00 20.41
N SER A 131 10.34 -13.68 21.51
CA SER A 131 10.34 -15.15 21.57
C SER A 131 9.20 -15.72 20.73
N ALA A 132 7.99 -15.17 20.86
CA ALA A 132 6.83 -15.53 20.03
C ALA A 132 7.09 -15.26 18.54
N VAL A 133 7.66 -14.10 18.19
CA VAL A 133 8.06 -13.76 16.81
C VAL A 133 9.05 -14.78 16.26
N THR A 134 10.04 -15.20 17.04
CA THR A 134 11.04 -16.19 16.61
C THR A 134 10.39 -17.54 16.32
N ALA A 135 9.51 -18.01 17.22
CA ALA A 135 8.74 -19.24 17.02
C ALA A 135 7.82 -19.14 15.79
N PHE A 136 7.13 -18.00 15.64
CA PHE A 136 6.21 -17.70 14.55
C PHE A 136 6.90 -17.69 13.18
N LEU A 137 8.05 -17.01 13.06
CA LEU A 137 8.83 -16.96 11.81
C LEU A 137 9.46 -18.31 11.46
N SER A 138 9.69 -19.17 12.45
CA SER A 138 10.19 -20.54 12.27
C SER A 138 9.07 -21.54 11.92
N GLY A 139 7.81 -21.09 11.84
CA GLY A 139 6.65 -21.94 11.56
C GLY A 139 6.22 -22.82 12.75
N GLY A 140 6.76 -22.57 13.95
CA GLY A 140 6.51 -23.39 15.15
C GLY A 140 5.26 -23.00 15.94
N SER A 141 4.63 -21.85 15.63
CA SER A 141 3.38 -21.41 16.25
C SER A 141 2.58 -20.52 15.29
N ASP A 142 1.25 -20.60 15.40
CA ASP A 142 0.28 -19.69 14.77
C ASP A 142 -0.26 -18.65 15.77
N GLU A 143 0.23 -18.65 17.01
CA GLU A 143 -0.30 -17.88 18.13
C GLU A 143 0.26 -16.45 18.15
N MET A 144 -0.04 -15.66 17.13
CA MET A 144 0.13 -14.20 17.20
C MET A 144 -1.22 -13.50 17.04
N ASP A 145 -1.50 -12.56 17.92
CA ASP A 145 -2.75 -11.79 17.91
C ASP A 145 -3.00 -11.12 16.56
N GLY A 146 -4.15 -11.43 15.93
CA GLY A 146 -4.54 -10.88 14.63
C GLY A 146 -3.97 -11.62 13.42
N TRP A 147 -3.15 -12.66 13.63
CA TRP A 147 -2.57 -13.43 12.52
C TRP A 147 -3.64 -14.18 11.74
N ASP A 148 -4.69 -14.72 12.37
CA ASP A 148 -5.73 -15.44 11.62
C ASP A 148 -6.46 -14.53 10.64
N TYR A 149 -6.69 -13.28 11.04
CA TYR A 149 -7.20 -12.26 10.14
C TYR A 149 -6.23 -11.96 8.99
N ALA A 150 -4.95 -11.70 9.29
CA ALA A 150 -3.95 -11.41 8.27
C ALA A 150 -3.76 -12.59 7.30
N ARG A 151 -3.62 -13.81 7.82
CA ARG A 151 -3.49 -15.06 7.05
C ARG A 151 -4.64 -15.26 6.05
N ARG A 152 -5.88 -14.95 6.42
CA ARG A 152 -7.01 -15.01 5.48
C ARG A 152 -6.87 -14.04 4.30
N LEU A 153 -6.25 -12.88 4.53
CA LEU A 153 -6.05 -11.85 3.50
C LEU A 153 -4.83 -12.13 2.63
N ILE A 154 -3.70 -12.45 3.24
CA ILE A 154 -2.37 -12.50 2.58
C ILE A 154 -1.77 -13.91 2.49
N GLY A 155 -2.50 -14.93 2.94
CA GLY A 155 -2.03 -16.31 2.97
C GLY A 155 -0.98 -16.55 4.06
N ASP A 156 -0.50 -17.79 4.10
CA ASP A 156 0.59 -18.21 4.98
C ASP A 156 1.83 -18.52 4.14
N SER A 157 2.80 -17.61 4.20
CA SER A 157 4.09 -17.75 3.57
C SER A 157 5.14 -17.06 4.43
N LYS A 158 6.43 -17.39 4.24
CA LYS A 158 7.51 -16.69 4.94
C LYS A 158 7.43 -15.16 4.76
N ALA A 159 7.11 -14.69 3.55
CA ALA A 159 6.94 -13.27 3.25
C ALA A 159 5.73 -12.68 3.99
N SER A 160 4.59 -13.38 4.02
CA SER A 160 3.39 -12.94 4.73
C SER A 160 3.62 -12.85 6.24
N ARG A 161 4.32 -13.84 6.82
CA ARG A 161 4.71 -13.84 8.24
C ARG A 161 5.68 -12.71 8.57
N GLU A 162 6.68 -12.46 7.72
CA GLU A 162 7.63 -11.35 7.91
C GLU A 162 6.93 -9.99 7.91
N LEU A 163 6.09 -9.70 6.90
CA LEU A 163 5.35 -8.44 6.85
C LEU A 163 4.43 -8.26 8.06
N PHE A 164 3.78 -9.34 8.49
CA PHE A 164 2.92 -9.31 9.67
C PHE A 164 3.71 -9.03 10.96
N VAL A 165 4.89 -9.63 11.13
CA VAL A 165 5.77 -9.36 12.26
C VAL A 165 6.20 -7.90 12.30
N ASP A 166 6.53 -7.30 11.16
CA ASP A 166 6.85 -5.87 11.12
C ASP A 166 5.67 -5.00 11.58
N ALA A 167 4.46 -5.34 11.13
CA ALA A 167 3.24 -4.67 11.58
C ALA A 167 3.02 -4.84 13.10
N ALA A 168 3.24 -6.03 13.63
CA ALA A 168 3.10 -6.33 15.06
C ALA A 168 4.15 -5.61 15.93
N ARG A 169 5.38 -5.46 15.42
CA ARG A 169 6.44 -4.68 16.07
C ARG A 169 6.11 -3.20 16.13
N SER A 170 5.62 -2.62 15.03
CA SER A 170 5.29 -1.19 14.97
C SER A 170 3.95 -0.87 15.65
N HIS A 171 2.95 -1.77 15.61
CA HIS A 171 1.56 -1.50 16.00
C HIS A 171 0.88 -2.69 16.70
N ARG A 172 1.46 -3.18 17.79
CA ARG A 172 0.94 -4.35 18.54
C ARG A 172 -0.54 -4.21 18.93
N GLU A 173 -0.94 -3.06 19.46
CA GLU A 173 -2.33 -2.81 19.84
C GLU A 173 -3.31 -2.95 18.66
N LEU A 174 -2.93 -2.47 17.47
CA LEU A 174 -3.76 -2.61 16.28
C LEU A 174 -3.88 -4.08 15.86
N MET A 175 -2.82 -4.88 16.00
CA MET A 175 -2.84 -6.29 15.61
C MET A 175 -3.85 -7.08 16.45
N VAL A 176 -3.91 -6.82 17.76
CA VAL A 176 -4.92 -7.39 18.68
C VAL A 176 -6.36 -7.06 18.27
N GLU A 177 -6.58 -5.89 17.69
CA GLU A 177 -7.91 -5.43 17.30
C GLU A 177 -8.34 -5.92 15.90
N LEU A 178 -7.44 -6.54 15.12
CA LEU A 178 -7.76 -7.01 13.76
C LEU A 178 -8.92 -8.02 13.75
N GLU A 179 -9.07 -8.85 14.78
CA GLU A 179 -10.09 -9.91 14.83
C GLU A 179 -11.38 -9.50 15.54
N LYS A 180 -11.38 -8.39 16.27
CA LYS A 180 -12.53 -7.93 17.06
C LYS A 180 -13.63 -7.26 16.25
N GLY A 181 -13.51 -7.29 14.92
CA GLY A 181 -14.47 -6.75 13.97
C GLY A 181 -14.16 -5.32 13.49
N PRO A 182 -14.97 -4.80 12.55
CA PRO A 182 -14.66 -3.57 11.84
C PRO A 182 -14.55 -2.32 12.73
N GLY A 183 -15.44 -2.17 13.71
CA GLY A 183 -15.47 -0.99 14.58
C GLY A 183 -14.18 -0.83 15.41
N PRO A 184 -13.86 -1.79 16.30
CA PRO A 184 -12.64 -1.74 17.10
C PRO A 184 -11.36 -1.63 16.25
N ARG A 185 -11.30 -2.37 15.12
CA ARG A 185 -10.20 -2.29 14.17
C ARG A 185 -9.98 -0.88 13.62
N MET A 186 -11.03 -0.18 13.20
CA MET A 186 -10.90 1.20 12.66
C MET A 186 -10.55 2.22 13.75
N VAL A 187 -10.99 2.03 14.99
CA VAL A 187 -10.57 2.85 16.13
C VAL A 187 -9.07 2.71 16.38
N ALA A 188 -8.58 1.46 16.42
CA ALA A 188 -7.16 1.19 16.56
C ALA A 188 -6.34 1.68 15.35
N ALA A 189 -6.90 1.59 14.14
CA ALA A 189 -6.25 2.09 12.92
C ALA A 189 -6.04 3.61 12.97
N ASN A 190 -7.03 4.38 13.45
CA ASN A 190 -6.87 5.82 13.67
C ASN A 190 -5.76 6.12 14.69
N LYS A 191 -5.72 5.38 15.82
CA LYS A 191 -4.66 5.56 16.82
C LYS A 191 -3.27 5.25 16.23
N ALA A 192 -3.14 4.17 15.45
CA ALA A 192 -1.91 3.83 14.74
C ALA A 192 -1.50 4.93 13.75
N ALA A 193 -2.43 5.47 12.97
CA ALA A 193 -2.19 6.56 12.05
C ALA A 193 -1.72 7.84 12.76
N ASP A 194 -2.33 8.19 13.91
CA ASP A 194 -1.90 9.34 14.73
C ASP A 194 -0.49 9.16 15.27
N LEU A 195 -0.11 7.95 15.70
CA LEU A 195 1.26 7.63 16.12
C LEU A 195 2.27 7.80 14.97
N VAL A 196 1.92 7.36 13.77
CA VAL A 196 2.76 7.57 12.57
C VAL A 196 2.91 9.05 12.28
N VAL A 197 1.82 9.83 12.28
CA VAL A 197 1.87 11.28 12.05
C VAL A 197 2.73 11.98 13.09
N ARG A 198 2.56 11.63 14.37
CA ARG A 198 3.36 12.19 15.47
C ARG A 198 4.85 11.93 15.26
N ARG A 199 5.23 10.69 14.97
CA ARG A 199 6.62 10.29 14.71
C ARG A 199 7.20 11.00 13.49
N MET A 200 6.41 11.15 12.43
CA MET A 200 6.83 11.87 11.23
C MET A 200 6.98 13.38 11.42
N MET A 201 6.09 14.02 12.18
CA MET A 201 6.04 15.48 12.28
C MET A 201 6.81 16.05 13.47
N LEU A 202 6.78 15.35 14.61
CA LEU A 202 7.43 15.83 15.85
C LEU A 202 8.82 15.24 16.02
N GLU A 203 9.01 13.98 15.63
CA GLU A 203 10.29 13.26 15.79
C GLU A 203 11.11 13.24 14.49
N PHE A 204 10.54 13.73 13.38
CA PHE A 204 11.14 13.75 12.05
C PHE A 204 11.63 12.37 11.56
N LEU A 205 11.02 11.31 12.07
CA LEU A 205 11.35 9.95 11.67
C LEU A 205 10.49 9.53 10.46
N PRO A 206 11.08 8.89 9.45
CA PRO A 206 10.33 8.39 8.30
C PRO A 206 9.38 7.24 8.73
N PRO A 207 8.33 6.96 7.95
CA PRO A 207 7.49 5.81 8.20
C PRO A 207 8.27 4.51 7.93
N GLU A 208 7.92 3.47 8.68
CA GLU A 208 8.51 2.15 8.58
C GLU A 208 7.61 1.20 7.78
N ARG A 209 8.17 0.04 7.39
CA ARG A 209 7.42 -0.99 6.64
C ARG A 209 6.25 -1.52 7.47
N GLY A 210 6.46 -1.69 8.77
CA GLY A 210 5.42 -2.10 9.73
C GLY A 210 4.26 -1.11 9.79
N ASP A 211 4.51 0.20 9.69
CA ASP A 211 3.45 1.22 9.63
C ASP A 211 2.55 1.02 8.40
N ALA A 212 3.17 0.77 7.25
CA ALA A 212 2.46 0.54 6.00
C ALA A 212 1.61 -0.72 6.07
N VAL A 213 2.21 -1.84 6.47
CA VAL A 213 1.54 -3.15 6.52
C VAL A 213 0.39 -3.13 7.52
N ALA A 214 0.62 -2.57 8.72
CA ALA A 214 -0.40 -2.49 9.76
C ALA A 214 -1.66 -1.77 9.29
N LEU A 215 -1.51 -0.59 8.67
CA LEU A 215 -2.64 0.17 8.16
C LEU A 215 -3.28 -0.48 6.93
N LEU A 216 -2.50 -1.07 6.01
CA LEU A 216 -3.02 -1.77 4.84
C LEU A 216 -3.82 -3.03 5.19
N LEU A 217 -3.45 -3.78 6.23
CA LEU A 217 -4.22 -4.94 6.71
C LEU A 217 -5.65 -4.57 7.09
N THR A 218 -5.85 -3.35 7.61
CA THR A 218 -7.18 -2.85 7.96
C THR A 218 -8.06 -2.60 6.74
N CYS A 219 -7.47 -2.48 5.55
CA CYS A 219 -8.17 -2.22 4.30
C CYS A 219 -8.85 -3.48 3.72
N GLY A 220 -8.47 -4.68 4.16
CA GLY A 220 -9.02 -5.94 3.62
C GLY A 220 -10.51 -6.16 3.86
N ASP A 221 -11.10 -5.53 4.88
CA ASP A 221 -12.51 -5.65 5.22
C ASP A 221 -13.33 -4.49 4.67
N ARG A 222 -14.21 -4.80 3.71
CA ARG A 222 -15.06 -3.80 3.04
C ARG A 222 -16.24 -3.31 3.89
N SER A 223 -16.51 -3.93 5.03
CA SER A 223 -17.72 -3.64 5.82
C SER A 223 -17.68 -2.30 6.57
N ALA A 224 -16.50 -1.72 6.81
CA ALA A 224 -16.37 -0.41 7.46
C ALA A 224 -15.49 0.54 6.64
N PRO A 225 -15.90 1.80 6.41
CA PRO A 225 -15.14 2.76 5.61
C PRO A 225 -13.77 3.07 6.21
N ILE A 226 -12.79 3.39 5.35
CA ILE A 226 -11.47 3.83 5.80
C ILE A 226 -11.62 5.24 6.37
N PRO A 227 -11.19 5.50 7.62
CA PRO A 227 -11.21 6.84 8.17
C PRO A 227 -10.33 7.79 7.33
N PRO A 228 -10.76 9.04 7.04
CA PRO A 228 -9.98 9.97 6.22
C PRO A 228 -8.58 10.27 6.77
N GLY A 229 -8.40 10.23 8.09
CA GLY A 229 -7.09 10.38 8.74
C GLY A 229 -6.15 9.22 8.39
N VAL A 230 -6.64 7.99 8.49
CA VAL A 230 -5.89 6.77 8.10
C VAL A 230 -5.53 6.80 6.62
N GLU A 231 -6.48 7.13 5.75
CA GLU A 231 -6.25 7.17 4.31
C GLU A 231 -5.19 8.20 3.91
N ARG A 232 -5.23 9.40 4.50
CA ARG A 232 -4.22 10.44 4.27
C ARG A 232 -2.82 9.97 4.66
N VAL A 233 -2.70 9.24 5.76
CA VAL A 233 -1.43 8.66 6.21
C VAL A 233 -0.98 7.56 5.25
N LEU A 234 -1.87 6.65 4.85
CA LEU A 234 -1.57 5.62 3.85
C LEU A 234 -1.03 6.24 2.56
N VAL A 235 -1.69 7.24 1.99
CA VAL A 235 -1.22 7.92 0.76
C VAL A 235 0.18 8.51 0.94
N ARG A 236 0.47 9.08 2.11
CA ARG A 236 1.82 9.60 2.41
C ARG A 236 2.86 8.49 2.50
N ILE A 237 2.52 7.36 3.12
CA ILE A 237 3.39 6.19 3.20
C ILE A 237 3.59 5.57 1.80
N MET A 238 2.55 5.49 0.96
CA MET A 238 2.66 4.92 -0.38
C MET A 238 3.66 5.71 -1.23
N ASN A 239 3.67 7.05 -1.11
CA ASN A 239 4.63 7.91 -1.80
C ASN A 239 6.03 7.97 -1.15
N SER A 240 6.32 7.10 -0.17
CA SER A 240 7.60 7.10 0.55
C SER A 240 8.60 6.07 0.01
N GLN A 241 9.86 6.23 0.42
CA GLN A 241 10.93 5.31 0.05
C GLN A 241 10.70 3.88 0.59
N VAL A 242 10.09 3.73 1.77
CA VAL A 242 9.87 2.39 2.36
C VAL A 242 8.95 1.52 1.51
N THR A 243 7.92 2.13 0.94
CA THR A 243 7.02 1.48 -0.02
C THR A 243 7.77 1.08 -1.29
N SER A 244 8.55 2.01 -1.85
CA SER A 244 9.36 1.74 -3.04
C SER A 244 10.39 0.63 -2.83
N GLN A 245 10.99 0.54 -1.63
CA GLN A 245 11.93 -0.52 -1.28
C GLN A 245 11.23 -1.87 -1.10
N THR A 246 10.10 -1.88 -0.40
CA THR A 246 9.31 -3.11 -0.19
C THR A 246 8.83 -3.70 -1.53
N LEU A 247 8.42 -2.84 -2.46
CA LEU A 247 8.00 -3.26 -3.81
C LEU A 247 9.15 -3.69 -4.73
N LYS A 248 10.41 -3.39 -4.38
CA LYS A 248 11.59 -3.89 -5.09
C LYS A 248 12.07 -5.25 -4.59
N ASP A 249 11.65 -5.65 -3.39
CA ASP A 249 11.97 -6.95 -2.82
C ASP A 249 11.13 -8.02 -3.50
N ALA A 250 11.78 -8.94 -4.23
CA ALA A 250 11.10 -9.97 -5.01
C ALA A 250 10.27 -10.94 -4.16
N MET A 251 10.63 -11.14 -2.88
CA MET A 251 9.92 -12.03 -1.97
C MET A 251 8.70 -11.33 -1.34
N LEU A 252 8.85 -10.06 -0.97
CA LEU A 252 7.80 -9.32 -0.25
C LEU A 252 6.81 -8.64 -1.20
N ALA A 253 7.25 -8.23 -2.38
CA ALA A 253 6.45 -7.44 -3.31
C ALA A 253 5.10 -8.08 -3.65
N PRO A 254 4.98 -9.39 -3.99
CA PRO A 254 3.68 -9.96 -4.34
C PRO A 254 2.65 -9.86 -3.20
N VAL A 255 3.09 -10.09 -1.96
CA VAL A 255 2.21 -10.00 -0.78
C VAL A 255 1.85 -8.56 -0.48
N TYR A 256 2.83 -7.65 -0.58
CA TYR A 256 2.63 -6.23 -0.34
C TYR A 256 1.74 -5.58 -1.42
N GLN A 257 1.90 -5.94 -2.68
CA GLN A 257 1.04 -5.50 -3.79
C GLN A 257 -0.41 -5.91 -3.57
N LYS A 258 -0.66 -7.15 -3.08
CA LYS A 258 -2.00 -7.60 -2.71
C LYS A 258 -2.64 -6.72 -1.63
N LEU A 259 -1.88 -6.38 -0.59
CA LEU A 259 -2.32 -5.46 0.48
C LEU A 259 -2.66 -4.06 -0.05
N VAL A 260 -1.80 -3.52 -0.91
CA VAL A 260 -2.03 -2.24 -1.59
C VAL A 260 -3.29 -2.32 -2.45
N GLY A 261 -3.51 -3.42 -3.17
CA GLY A 261 -4.72 -3.66 -3.95
C GLY A 261 -6.00 -3.59 -3.11
N PHE A 262 -5.98 -4.05 -1.86
CA PHE A 262 -7.12 -3.91 -0.96
C PHE A 262 -7.44 -2.45 -0.62
N TRP A 263 -6.41 -1.62 -0.40
CA TRP A 263 -6.60 -0.19 -0.20
C TRP A 263 -7.11 0.49 -1.47
N MET A 264 -6.51 0.20 -2.63
CA MET A 264 -6.89 0.82 -3.91
C MET A 264 -8.38 0.65 -4.22
N ARG A 265 -8.92 -0.57 -4.09
CA ARG A 265 -10.36 -0.85 -4.31
C ARG A 265 -11.30 -0.12 -3.33
N ARG A 266 -10.76 0.62 -2.38
CA ARG A 266 -11.49 1.34 -1.35
C ARG A 266 -11.05 2.80 -1.25
N ALA A 267 -10.17 3.24 -2.13
CA ALA A 267 -9.68 4.60 -2.16
C ALA A 267 -10.86 5.56 -2.35
N SER A 268 -10.93 6.59 -1.51
CA SER A 268 -11.93 7.63 -1.68
C SER A 268 -11.73 8.36 -3.00
N VAL A 269 -12.81 8.95 -3.52
CA VAL A 269 -12.82 9.64 -4.83
C VAL A 269 -11.64 10.62 -4.98
N SER A 270 -11.28 11.31 -3.90
CA SER A 270 -10.17 12.28 -3.88
C SER A 270 -8.77 11.66 -4.01
N TYR A 271 -8.62 10.35 -3.75
CA TYR A 271 -7.36 9.63 -3.83
C TYR A 271 -7.31 8.56 -4.93
N GLN A 272 -8.43 8.31 -5.61
CA GLN A 272 -8.50 7.38 -6.75
C GLN A 272 -7.46 7.68 -7.84
N PRO A 273 -7.26 8.93 -8.30
CA PRO A 273 -6.25 9.22 -9.32
C PRO A 273 -4.84 8.85 -8.85
N GLN A 274 -4.48 9.22 -7.62
CA GLN A 274 -3.16 8.95 -7.07
C GLN A 274 -2.95 7.46 -6.83
N ALA A 275 -3.98 6.73 -6.40
CA ALA A 275 -3.93 5.27 -6.25
C ALA A 275 -3.68 4.59 -7.60
N MET A 276 -4.41 4.96 -8.65
CA MET A 276 -4.22 4.40 -10.00
C MET A 276 -2.87 4.77 -10.61
N TYR A 277 -2.43 6.01 -10.44
CA TYR A 277 -1.10 6.43 -10.89
C TYR A 277 0.01 5.65 -10.17
N PHE A 278 -0.12 5.46 -8.86
CA PHE A 278 0.78 4.61 -8.07
C PHE A 278 0.81 3.17 -8.61
N ALA A 279 -0.35 2.61 -8.95
CA ALA A 279 -0.44 1.27 -9.53
C ALA A 279 0.34 1.15 -10.85
N LEU A 280 0.22 2.14 -11.74
CA LEU A 280 0.96 2.20 -13.01
C LEU A 280 2.47 2.24 -12.75
N GLN A 281 2.93 3.07 -11.80
CA GLN A 281 4.35 3.19 -11.43
C GLN A 281 4.93 1.89 -10.87
N HIS A 282 4.14 1.19 -10.05
CA HIS A 282 4.58 0.04 -9.27
C HIS A 282 4.11 -1.32 -9.78
N ARG A 283 3.49 -1.37 -10.96
CA ARG A 283 3.05 -2.61 -11.62
C ARG A 283 2.06 -3.42 -10.80
N ILE A 284 0.99 -2.77 -10.34
CA ILE A 284 -0.05 -3.38 -9.49
C ILE A 284 -1.29 -3.65 -10.35
N PRO A 285 -1.44 -4.86 -10.92
CA PRO A 285 -2.55 -5.19 -11.83
C PRO A 285 -3.92 -5.17 -11.15
N GLU A 286 -3.99 -5.35 -9.83
CA GLU A 286 -5.23 -5.33 -9.04
C GLU A 286 -5.98 -3.99 -9.12
N ALA A 287 -5.28 -2.92 -9.52
CA ALA A 287 -5.89 -1.61 -9.73
C ALA A 287 -6.90 -1.59 -10.90
N VAL A 288 -6.89 -2.59 -11.79
CA VAL A 288 -7.85 -2.67 -12.90
C VAL A 288 -9.30 -2.73 -12.40
N ASP A 289 -9.54 -3.33 -11.23
CA ASP A 289 -10.90 -3.41 -10.68
C ASP A 289 -11.39 -2.05 -10.22
N LEU A 290 -10.54 -1.25 -9.57
CA LEU A 290 -10.86 0.15 -9.24
C LEU A 290 -11.13 0.95 -10.52
N ALA A 291 -10.29 0.79 -11.54
CA ALA A 291 -10.47 1.51 -12.80
C ALA A 291 -11.79 1.16 -13.49
N ARG A 292 -12.19 -0.12 -13.47
CA ARG A 292 -13.49 -0.59 -13.96
C ARG A 292 -14.66 0.04 -13.19
N GLU A 293 -14.56 0.12 -11.86
CA GLU A 293 -15.56 0.78 -11.01
C GLU A 293 -15.67 2.27 -11.32
N VAL A 294 -14.54 2.99 -11.42
CA VAL A 294 -14.51 4.42 -11.78
C VAL A 294 -15.13 4.67 -13.16
N ILE A 295 -14.83 3.84 -14.15
CA ILE A 295 -15.43 3.95 -15.49
C ILE A 295 -16.94 3.70 -15.44
N ALA A 296 -17.38 2.67 -14.71
CA ALA A 296 -18.80 2.36 -14.57
C ALA A 296 -19.57 3.49 -13.86
N ASP A 297 -19.02 4.02 -12.76
CA ASP A 297 -19.59 5.15 -12.03
C ASP A 297 -19.64 6.41 -12.90
N PHE A 298 -18.60 6.68 -13.68
CA PHE A 298 -18.57 7.80 -14.63
C PHE A 298 -19.65 7.68 -15.72
N ILE A 299 -19.86 6.48 -16.26
CA ILE A 299 -20.92 6.23 -17.25
C ILE A 299 -22.31 6.40 -16.61
N ALA A 300 -22.51 5.86 -15.40
CA ALA A 300 -23.78 5.91 -14.69
C ALA A 300 -24.16 7.34 -14.22
N THR A 301 -23.17 8.13 -13.81
CA THR A 301 -23.38 9.54 -13.43
C THR A 301 -23.41 10.47 -14.63
N GLY A 302 -22.68 10.13 -15.69
CA GLY A 302 -22.58 10.90 -16.94
C GLY A 302 -23.86 10.95 -17.76
N THR A 303 -24.82 10.03 -17.57
CA THR A 303 -26.14 10.10 -18.22
C THR A 303 -26.99 11.30 -17.79
N ASP A 304 -26.71 11.90 -16.62
CA ASP A 304 -27.41 13.11 -16.12
C ASP A 304 -26.67 14.42 -16.47
N LEU A 305 -25.50 14.36 -17.13
CA LEU A 305 -24.67 15.52 -17.47
C LEU A 305 -24.67 15.83 -18.97
N SER A 306 -25.80 15.60 -19.65
CA SER A 306 -26.01 15.83 -21.09
C SER A 306 -25.93 17.30 -21.53
N GLY A 307 -25.30 18.18 -20.76
CA GLY A 307 -25.27 19.63 -20.98
C GLY A 307 -23.90 20.30 -20.85
N GLU A 308 -22.84 19.60 -20.44
CA GLU A 308 -21.50 20.21 -20.32
C GLU A 308 -20.58 19.76 -21.46
N GLU A 309 -20.02 20.71 -22.21
CA GLU A 309 -19.03 20.47 -23.28
C GLU A 309 -17.71 19.89 -22.74
N THR A 310 -17.48 19.99 -21.44
CA THR A 310 -16.24 19.58 -20.76
C THR A 310 -16.57 18.67 -19.59
N VAL A 311 -15.71 17.69 -19.33
CA VAL A 311 -15.83 16.80 -18.15
C VAL A 311 -15.59 17.61 -16.87
N ASP A 312 -16.47 17.48 -15.88
CA ASP A 312 -16.29 18.07 -14.56
C ASP A 312 -14.89 17.71 -14.01
N PRO A 313 -14.07 18.72 -13.63
CA PRO A 313 -12.73 18.52 -13.10
C PRO A 313 -12.66 17.48 -11.98
N LYS A 314 -13.71 17.36 -11.16
CA LYS A 314 -13.80 16.38 -10.08
C LYS A 314 -13.62 14.93 -10.54
N TYR A 315 -14.09 14.58 -11.74
CA TYR A 315 -14.04 13.22 -12.27
C TYR A 315 -12.98 13.02 -13.34
N SER A 316 -12.53 14.11 -13.96
CA SER A 316 -11.61 14.06 -15.10
C SER A 316 -10.30 13.29 -14.81
N GLU A 317 -9.64 13.59 -13.69
CA GLU A 317 -8.36 12.95 -13.33
C GLU A 317 -8.54 11.46 -13.00
N SER A 318 -9.61 11.10 -12.27
CA SER A 318 -9.91 9.70 -11.96
C SER A 318 -10.22 8.91 -13.23
N LEU A 319 -11.03 9.46 -14.14
CA LEU A 319 -11.36 8.81 -15.41
C LEU A 319 -10.11 8.64 -16.28
N GLU A 320 -9.28 9.67 -16.38
CA GLU A 320 -8.03 9.62 -17.15
C GLU A 320 -7.14 8.47 -16.66
N GLN A 321 -6.88 8.41 -15.34
CA GLN A 321 -6.07 7.37 -14.75
C GLN A 321 -6.72 5.99 -14.88
N ALA A 322 -8.04 5.89 -14.76
CA ALA A 322 -8.76 4.64 -14.96
C ALA A 322 -8.58 4.09 -16.38
N LEU A 323 -8.70 4.94 -17.39
CA LEU A 323 -8.47 4.55 -18.79
C LEU A 323 -7.03 4.08 -19.04
N LEU A 324 -6.03 4.73 -18.42
CA LEU A 324 -4.62 4.31 -18.52
C LEU A 324 -4.36 2.98 -17.80
N VAL A 325 -4.96 2.76 -16.64
CA VAL A 325 -4.89 1.49 -15.90
C VAL A 325 -5.51 0.36 -16.72
N VAL A 326 -6.69 0.58 -17.32
CA VAL A 326 -7.30 -0.40 -18.23
C VAL A 326 -6.44 -0.64 -19.46
N ALA A 327 -5.84 0.39 -20.06
CA ALA A 327 -4.90 0.19 -21.17
C ALA A 327 -3.68 -0.65 -20.78
N LYS A 328 -3.25 -0.59 -19.51
CA LYS A 328 -2.03 -1.25 -19.03
C LYS A 328 -2.26 -2.69 -18.56
N TYR A 329 -3.35 -2.92 -17.82
CA TYR A 329 -3.63 -4.19 -17.14
C TYR A 329 -4.96 -4.83 -17.54
N GLY A 330 -5.80 -4.12 -18.28
CA GLY A 330 -7.04 -4.67 -18.82
C GLY A 330 -6.79 -5.63 -19.97
N ASP A 331 -7.88 -6.19 -20.46
CA ASP A 331 -7.87 -7.19 -21.53
C ASP A 331 -9.06 -6.95 -22.49
N PRO A 332 -9.18 -7.69 -23.62
CA PRO A 332 -10.27 -7.48 -24.57
C PRO A 332 -11.69 -7.60 -23.98
N SER A 333 -11.88 -8.24 -22.82
CA SER A 333 -13.17 -8.28 -22.13
C SER A 333 -13.61 -6.93 -21.56
N ASP A 334 -12.71 -5.93 -21.50
CA ASP A 334 -13.03 -4.56 -21.09
C ASP A 334 -13.64 -3.72 -22.23
N LEU A 335 -13.59 -4.18 -23.49
CA LEU A 335 -14.11 -3.44 -24.65
C LEU A 335 -15.60 -3.05 -24.51
N PRO A 336 -16.52 -3.92 -24.06
CA PRO A 336 -17.92 -3.53 -23.85
C PRO A 336 -18.09 -2.41 -22.82
N ARG A 337 -17.20 -2.31 -21.83
CA ARG A 337 -17.23 -1.24 -20.81
C ARG A 337 -16.77 0.09 -21.37
N LEU A 338 -15.84 0.06 -22.33
CA LEU A 338 -15.31 1.25 -22.99
C LEU A 338 -16.22 1.76 -24.10
N GLN A 339 -17.06 0.91 -24.69
CA GLN A 339 -17.92 1.24 -25.82
C GLN A 339 -18.72 2.54 -25.63
N PRO A 340 -19.41 2.80 -24.49
CA PRO A 340 -20.14 4.04 -24.30
C PRO A 340 -19.24 5.29 -24.36
N LEU A 341 -17.99 5.16 -23.93
CA LEU A 341 -17.03 6.27 -23.93
C LEU A 341 -16.45 6.56 -25.32
N THR A 342 -16.50 5.61 -26.26
CA THR A 342 -15.96 5.81 -27.63
C THR A 342 -16.74 6.84 -28.46
N ILE A 343 -17.91 7.26 -28.00
CA ILE A 343 -18.74 8.30 -28.62
C ILE A 343 -18.87 9.54 -27.74
N ASP A 344 -18.25 9.56 -26.57
CA ASP A 344 -18.33 10.67 -25.63
C ASP A 344 -17.47 11.85 -26.10
N ALA A 345 -18.15 12.89 -26.59
CA ALA A 345 -17.52 14.08 -27.16
C ALA A 345 -17.12 15.13 -26.11
N ARG A 346 -17.30 14.88 -24.80
CA ARG A 346 -16.90 15.86 -23.78
C ARG A 346 -15.39 16.05 -23.77
N ARG A 347 -14.97 17.30 -23.64
CA ARG A 347 -13.56 17.68 -23.59
C ARG A 347 -12.95 17.29 -22.25
N MET A 348 -11.78 16.68 -22.29
CA MET A 348 -10.97 16.44 -21.10
C MET A 348 -10.20 17.73 -20.75
N PRO A 349 -10.17 18.16 -19.48
CA PRO A 349 -9.40 19.32 -19.03
C PRO A 349 -7.89 18.99 -18.93
N ILE A 350 -7.34 18.30 -19.92
CA ILE A 350 -5.95 17.85 -19.96
C ILE A 350 -5.15 18.79 -20.85
N GLY A 351 -4.06 19.36 -20.32
CA GLY A 351 -3.03 20.01 -21.11
C GLY A 351 -3.41 21.35 -21.75
N ALA A 352 -3.95 22.30 -20.98
CA ALA A 352 -4.20 23.66 -21.46
C ALA A 352 -2.95 24.57 -21.56
N ASP A 353 -1.78 24.13 -21.10
CA ASP A 353 -0.57 24.97 -21.06
C ASP A 353 0.54 24.46 -21.99
N GLN A 354 0.38 24.64 -23.30
CA GLN A 354 1.53 25.04 -24.11
C GLN A 354 1.39 26.54 -24.38
N PRO A 355 2.08 27.41 -23.60
CA PRO A 355 1.92 28.86 -23.69
C PRO A 355 2.45 29.51 -24.97
N ASP A 356 2.94 28.75 -25.95
CA ASP A 356 3.53 29.33 -27.15
C ASP A 356 3.36 28.40 -28.36
N ASP A 357 2.73 28.95 -29.40
CA ASP A 357 3.05 28.68 -30.82
C ASP A 357 2.35 27.56 -31.61
N THR A 358 1.09 27.22 -31.33
CA THR A 358 0.26 26.51 -32.33
C THR A 358 -1.08 27.20 -32.57
N ARG A 359 -1.29 27.64 -33.82
CA ARG A 359 -2.53 28.26 -34.32
C ARG A 359 -3.79 27.39 -34.19
N ASP A 360 -3.66 26.11 -33.82
CA ASP A 360 -4.76 25.20 -33.58
C ASP A 360 -4.56 24.45 -32.24
N PRO A 361 -5.29 24.79 -31.17
CA PRO A 361 -5.19 24.05 -29.91
C PRO A 361 -5.65 22.60 -30.12
N ILE A 362 -4.84 21.65 -29.64
CA ILE A 362 -5.19 20.24 -29.62
C ILE A 362 -6.27 20.04 -28.53
N ALA A 363 -7.44 19.56 -28.94
CA ALA A 363 -8.52 19.19 -28.03
C ALA A 363 -8.55 17.67 -27.85
N VAL A 364 -8.45 17.22 -26.59
CA VAL A 364 -8.63 15.82 -26.21
C VAL A 364 -10.06 15.63 -25.72
N HIS A 365 -10.79 14.69 -26.31
CA HIS A 365 -12.10 14.26 -25.82
C HIS A 365 -12.02 12.89 -25.13
N VAL A 366 -13.03 12.56 -24.34
CA VAL A 366 -13.17 11.23 -23.72
C VAL A 366 -13.08 10.11 -24.76
N ARG A 367 -13.79 10.25 -25.89
CA ARG A 367 -13.73 9.31 -27.03
C ARG A 367 -12.34 9.09 -27.58
N ASP A 368 -11.50 10.13 -27.61
CA ASP A 368 -10.16 10.05 -28.17
C ASP A 368 -9.29 9.11 -27.31
N ILE A 369 -9.44 9.16 -25.99
CA ILE A 369 -8.74 8.27 -25.06
C ILE A 369 -9.35 6.87 -25.11
N ALA A 370 -10.68 6.74 -25.03
CA ALA A 370 -11.36 5.44 -25.00
C ALA A 370 -11.10 4.60 -26.27
N VAL A 371 -11.07 5.23 -27.45
CA VAL A 371 -10.71 4.56 -28.71
C VAL A 371 -9.25 4.11 -28.68
N ALA A 372 -8.32 4.94 -28.20
CA ALA A 372 -6.91 4.57 -28.09
C ALA A 372 -6.69 3.37 -27.13
N VAL A 373 -7.36 3.38 -25.98
CA VAL A 373 -7.35 2.26 -25.02
C VAL A 373 -7.85 0.99 -25.71
N SER A 374 -9.00 1.06 -26.38
CA SER A 374 -9.61 -0.08 -27.07
C SER A 374 -8.70 -0.66 -28.17
N ILE A 375 -8.04 0.21 -28.94
CA ILE A 375 -7.05 -0.20 -29.94
C ILE A 375 -5.86 -0.90 -29.28
N LYS A 376 -5.36 -0.39 -28.15
CA LYS A 376 -4.25 -1.02 -27.42
C LYS A 376 -4.62 -2.38 -26.84
N LEU A 377 -5.83 -2.54 -26.30
CA LEU A 377 -6.32 -3.84 -25.83
C LEU A 377 -6.38 -4.89 -26.95
N LEU A 378 -6.63 -4.45 -28.18
CA LEU A 378 -6.63 -5.28 -29.39
C LEU A 378 -5.24 -5.42 -30.05
N GLY A 379 -4.17 -4.97 -29.40
CA GLY A 379 -2.80 -5.00 -29.92
C GLY A 379 -2.61 -4.17 -31.20
N GLY A 380 -3.38 -3.10 -31.37
CA GLY A 380 -3.26 -2.18 -32.50
C GLY A 380 -2.22 -1.07 -32.29
N ASP A 381 -1.75 -0.50 -33.39
CA ASP A 381 -0.84 0.64 -33.40
C ASP A 381 -1.62 1.96 -33.53
N LEU A 382 -1.31 2.95 -32.68
CA LEU A 382 -2.05 4.22 -32.66
C LEU A 382 -1.71 5.11 -33.86
N ARG A 383 -0.49 5.03 -34.41
CA ARG A 383 -0.11 5.81 -35.59
C ARG A 383 -0.80 5.25 -36.83
N GLU A 384 -0.84 3.93 -36.97
CA GLU A 384 -1.62 3.26 -38.03
C GLU A 384 -3.11 3.58 -37.95
N ALA A 385 -3.66 3.71 -36.74
CA ALA A 385 -5.05 4.11 -36.53
C ALA A 385 -5.34 5.56 -36.93
N GLY A 386 -4.32 6.40 -37.12
CA GLY A 386 -4.48 7.78 -37.57
C GLY A 386 -4.36 8.84 -36.46
N TYR A 387 -3.87 8.49 -35.26
CA TYR A 387 -3.46 9.50 -34.29
C TYR A 387 -2.22 10.26 -34.82
N LEU A 388 -2.25 11.59 -34.74
CA LEU A 388 -1.24 12.46 -35.37
C LEU A 388 0.16 12.30 -34.75
N ASN A 389 0.23 12.30 -33.41
CA ASN A 389 1.49 12.14 -32.70
C ASN A 389 1.31 11.45 -31.34
N PRO A 390 0.84 10.19 -31.31
CA PRO A 390 0.70 9.46 -30.06
C PRO A 390 2.08 9.28 -29.43
N ARG A 391 2.22 9.75 -28.19
CA ARG A 391 3.42 9.59 -27.38
C ARG A 391 3.23 8.42 -26.44
N GLU A 392 3.84 7.29 -26.75
CA GLU A 392 3.80 6.10 -25.91
C GLU A 392 4.78 6.20 -24.74
N HIS A 393 4.46 5.51 -23.64
CA HIS A 393 5.28 5.48 -22.44
C HIS A 393 5.21 4.10 -21.76
N ALA A 394 6.34 3.56 -21.32
CA ALA A 394 6.40 2.21 -20.75
C ALA A 394 5.54 2.04 -19.47
N THR A 395 5.48 3.07 -18.63
CA THR A 395 4.72 3.06 -17.36
C THR A 395 3.22 3.28 -17.57
N VAL A 396 2.83 4.39 -18.21
CA VAL A 396 1.43 4.84 -18.33
C VAL A 396 0.80 4.49 -19.68
N VAL A 397 1.44 3.65 -20.50
CA VAL A 397 1.04 3.29 -21.87
C VAL A 397 1.19 4.43 -22.87
N PHE A 398 0.57 5.58 -22.64
CA PHE A 398 0.70 6.78 -23.47
C PHE A 398 0.39 8.07 -22.69
N PHE A 399 0.84 9.21 -23.21
CA PHE A 399 0.43 10.52 -22.71
C PHE A 399 -0.91 10.89 -23.33
N THR A 400 -1.96 10.98 -22.52
CA THR A 400 -3.34 11.33 -22.92
C THR A 400 -3.43 12.66 -23.66
N ALA A 401 -2.65 13.65 -23.24
CA ALA A 401 -2.51 14.95 -23.93
C ALA A 401 -2.07 14.84 -25.40
N SER A 402 -1.46 13.71 -25.80
CA SER A 402 -1.02 13.47 -27.18
C SER A 402 -2.06 12.78 -28.07
N LEU A 403 -3.22 12.43 -27.51
CA LEU A 403 -4.28 11.71 -28.23
C LEU A 403 -5.34 12.63 -28.85
N GLY A 404 -5.25 13.94 -28.62
CA GLY A 404 -6.21 14.90 -29.15
C GLY A 404 -5.97 15.24 -30.62
N PHE A 405 -6.88 16.03 -31.16
CA PHE A 405 -6.84 16.54 -32.54
C PHE A 405 -7.02 18.06 -32.56
N PRO A 406 -6.47 18.77 -33.56
CA PRO A 406 -6.67 20.20 -33.70
C PRO A 406 -8.16 20.54 -33.88
N GLY A 407 -8.67 21.45 -33.06
CA GLY A 407 -10.08 21.89 -33.07
C GLY A 407 -11.11 20.77 -32.90
N ASP A 408 -12.33 21.04 -33.36
CA ASP A 408 -13.46 20.09 -33.33
C ASP A 408 -13.40 19.05 -34.45
N GLY A 409 -12.24 18.84 -35.09
CA GLY A 409 -12.07 18.04 -36.31
C GLY A 409 -12.55 16.58 -36.22
N ASP A 410 -13.86 16.37 -36.35
CA ASP A 410 -14.53 15.07 -36.35
C ASP A 410 -14.03 14.18 -37.50
N GLU A 411 -13.63 14.78 -38.62
CA GLU A 411 -13.07 14.06 -39.76
C GLU A 411 -11.75 13.35 -39.40
N LEU A 412 -10.89 13.99 -38.61
CA LEU A 412 -9.64 13.37 -38.17
C LEU A 412 -9.90 12.26 -37.15
N ARG A 413 -10.90 12.44 -36.28
CA ARG A 413 -11.33 11.45 -35.27
C ARG A 413 -12.01 10.22 -35.89
N ALA A 414 -12.60 10.35 -37.07
CA ALA A 414 -13.20 9.23 -37.79
C ALA A 414 -12.17 8.15 -38.18
N LYS A 415 -10.89 8.52 -38.36
CA LYS A 415 -9.84 7.56 -38.75
C LYS A 415 -9.56 6.51 -37.65
N PRO A 416 -9.23 6.89 -36.39
CA PRO A 416 -9.10 5.91 -35.31
C PRO A 416 -10.37 5.13 -35.04
N ALA A 417 -11.53 5.77 -35.09
CA ALA A 417 -12.82 5.10 -34.87
C ALA A 417 -13.07 4.00 -35.91
N LYS A 418 -12.79 4.29 -37.19
CA LYS A 418 -12.87 3.30 -38.27
C LYS A 418 -11.86 2.16 -38.07
N TYR A 419 -10.62 2.48 -37.72
CA TYR A 419 -9.60 1.46 -37.45
C TYR A 419 -10.03 0.50 -36.33
N LEU A 420 -10.60 1.04 -35.24
CA LEU A 420 -11.16 0.25 -34.16
C LEU A 420 -12.31 -0.65 -34.64
N ALA A 421 -13.26 -0.10 -35.41
CA ALA A 421 -14.37 -0.88 -35.97
C ALA A 421 -13.89 -2.03 -36.86
N ASP A 422 -12.91 -1.77 -37.73
CA ASP A 422 -12.31 -2.79 -38.61
C ASP A 422 -11.57 -3.89 -37.81
N ARG A 423 -10.99 -3.55 -36.65
CA ARG A 423 -10.36 -4.52 -35.74
C ARG A 423 -11.39 -5.37 -35.00
N LEU A 424 -12.48 -4.76 -34.52
CA LEU A 424 -13.57 -5.47 -33.86
C LEU A 424 -14.31 -6.43 -34.79
N ALA A 425 -14.34 -6.15 -36.10
CA ALA A 425 -14.95 -6.99 -37.11
C ALA A 425 -14.10 -8.22 -37.51
N LYS A 426 -12.82 -8.27 -37.12
CA LYS A 426 -11.97 -9.42 -37.40
C LYS A 426 -12.29 -10.54 -36.39
N PRO A 427 -12.63 -11.75 -36.88
CA PRO A 427 -13.04 -12.87 -36.04
C PRO A 427 -11.92 -13.43 -35.16
#